data_AF-D8PSG1-F1
#
_entry.id   AF-D8PSG1-F1
#
_cell.length_a   1.000
_cell.length_b   1.000
_cell.length_c   1.000
_cell.angle_alpha   90.00
_cell.angle_beta   90.00
_cell.angle_gamma   90.00
#
_symmetry.space_group_name_H-M   'P 1'
#
loop_
_entity.id
_entity.type
_entity.pdbx_description
1 polymer ?
#
loop_
_entity_poly.entity_id
_entity_poly.type
_entity_poly.pdbx_seq_one_letter_code
_entity_poly.pdbx_strand_id
1 'polypeptide(L)'
;MTATMSSEQALVSATRGFDALFSNELAEARDIFSSEPSAFHQLGFGVCAFLEAALGMEQARMGDAGRSLAAAESGAKKQKGLEWEVLAADAVVLEGLVHALSESYMGYVQCLYSLNSAHSRFAKLFTTVFPNGLDAAPNTIARKPSSVFRWGAQKEEAPAPHTPAVDEMIVAGTAFGYGLFNLVFSLLPKGVQGVVGLFGYKHDRALALRALNYASGRTDTHAVFAGLVLMTYHGVVLLLAGWQADEARLVREYQAIVDRTTQKYPAGALWILNHAKIQRMTGQPDAAIATLEAGLAPGHKHTFQQADALLVFELAWTQLALRRYEDAAASFIRMTELNSWSHATYYFIAAGAHLAAAHEQGVTTAMDRAQELLDAIPGLIEQRKLTGKDLPTEVFIKKKLDFYRNKQRARGGDPARYAEAVGINLAEEMALFWNTHQRIPASVARTHLRIWAALEPKVDLGIDLAETGTSGTTTPVETAFKPAPLTTEDERAVRSLLLGIVLRTLAMHAAKGAEDAEKATSTAILARSRHFLREARGAHVQLNTWIPSVSAFEEAVLELETVEIAEKEGKEASWQPALHAASAHLDAALAASGSSVDLSSRLDSRVAMLRDEIRVKEESLRK
;
A
#
# COMPACT_ATOMS: atom_id res chain seq x y z
N MET A 1 -28.49 -30.02 30.32
CA MET A 1 -27.57 -30.37 29.22
C MET A 1 -27.96 -29.52 28.03
N THR A 2 -27.30 -28.38 27.83
CA THR A 2 -27.43 -27.61 26.59
C THR A 2 -26.84 -28.46 25.46
N ALA A 3 -27.61 -28.68 24.40
CA ALA A 3 -27.13 -29.45 23.25
C ALA A 3 -25.92 -28.72 22.64
N THR A 4 -24.80 -29.41 22.51
CA THR A 4 -23.60 -28.88 21.85
C THR A 4 -23.95 -28.55 20.39
N MET A 5 -23.71 -27.31 19.95
CA MET A 5 -23.95 -26.90 18.56
C MET A 5 -23.21 -27.82 17.58
N SER A 6 -23.86 -28.14 16.45
CA SER A 6 -23.18 -28.86 15.36
C SER A 6 -22.07 -28.01 14.74
N SER A 7 -21.12 -28.65 14.05
CA SER A 7 -20.04 -27.94 13.35
C SER A 7 -20.58 -26.91 12.34
N GLU A 8 -21.65 -27.25 11.63
CA GLU A 8 -22.34 -26.36 10.71
C GLU A 8 -22.97 -25.18 11.42
N GLN A 9 -23.73 -25.41 12.50
CA GLN A 9 -24.33 -24.33 13.27
C GLN A 9 -23.25 -23.39 13.80
N ALA A 10 -22.13 -23.95 14.26
CA ALA A 10 -21.00 -23.19 14.77
C ALA A 10 -20.32 -22.36 13.66
N LEU A 11 -20.17 -22.91 12.45
CA LEU A 11 -19.66 -22.19 11.29
C LEU A 11 -20.59 -21.04 10.91
N VAL A 12 -21.88 -21.29 10.76
CA VAL A 12 -22.89 -20.26 10.41
C VAL A 12 -22.92 -19.14 11.46
N SER A 13 -22.85 -19.49 12.74
CA SER A 13 -22.77 -18.50 13.84
C SER A 13 -21.51 -17.65 13.76
N ALA A 14 -20.34 -18.28 13.56
CA ALA A 14 -19.09 -17.55 13.40
C ALA A 14 -19.08 -16.66 12.15
N THR A 15 -19.68 -17.10 11.03
CA THR A 15 -19.84 -16.27 9.82
C THR A 15 -20.58 -14.97 10.11
N ARG A 16 -21.62 -15.00 10.96
CA ARG A 16 -22.32 -13.76 11.39
C ARG A 16 -21.39 -12.82 12.16
N GLY A 17 -20.49 -13.36 12.98
CA GLY A 17 -19.46 -12.56 13.65
C GLY A 17 -18.51 -11.89 12.66
N PHE A 18 -18.13 -12.59 11.59
CA PHE A 18 -17.36 -11.99 10.49
C PHE A 18 -18.15 -10.95 9.70
N ASP A 19 -19.44 -11.18 9.43
CA ASP A 19 -20.29 -10.19 8.78
C ASP A 19 -20.36 -8.87 9.60
N ALA A 20 -20.45 -8.96 10.94
CA ALA A 20 -20.38 -7.82 11.83
C ALA A 20 -19.00 -7.12 11.77
N LEU A 21 -17.91 -7.89 11.81
CA LEU A 21 -16.54 -7.36 11.67
C LEU A 21 -16.36 -6.58 10.35
N PHE A 22 -16.79 -7.16 9.23
CA PHE A 22 -16.68 -6.51 7.91
C PHE A 22 -17.62 -5.32 7.73
N SER A 23 -18.64 -5.20 8.57
CA SER A 23 -19.54 -4.05 8.67
C SER A 23 -19.04 -2.97 9.65
N ASN A 24 -17.78 -3.07 10.10
CA ASN A 24 -17.15 -2.18 11.09
C ASN A 24 -17.73 -2.29 12.52
N GLU A 25 -18.55 -3.30 12.81
CA GLU A 25 -19.21 -3.53 14.10
C GLU A 25 -18.39 -4.48 15.00
N LEU A 26 -17.18 -4.05 15.35
CA LEU A 26 -16.20 -4.88 16.06
C LEU A 26 -16.68 -5.39 17.44
N ALA A 27 -17.47 -4.58 18.15
CA ALA A 27 -18.05 -4.97 19.44
C ALA A 27 -19.03 -6.14 19.28
N GLU A 28 -19.96 -6.03 18.32
CA GLU A 28 -20.91 -7.11 18.01
C GLU A 28 -20.19 -8.38 17.54
N ALA A 29 -19.17 -8.24 16.69
CA ALA A 29 -18.36 -9.37 16.24
C ALA A 29 -17.77 -10.14 17.44
N ARG A 30 -17.20 -9.44 18.42
CA ARG A 30 -16.63 -10.03 19.64
C ARG A 30 -17.69 -10.71 20.51
N ASP A 31 -18.86 -10.10 20.65
CA ASP A 31 -19.96 -10.70 21.40
C ASP A 31 -20.40 -12.04 20.77
N ILE A 32 -20.53 -12.07 19.44
CA ILE A 32 -20.83 -13.30 18.70
C ILE A 32 -19.71 -14.33 18.89
N PHE A 33 -18.44 -13.94 18.72
CA PHE A 33 -17.31 -14.86 18.87
C PHE A 33 -17.07 -15.34 20.32
N SER A 34 -17.61 -14.63 21.32
CA SER A 34 -17.53 -15.04 22.72
C SER A 34 -18.71 -15.92 23.16
N SER A 35 -19.76 -16.04 22.32
CA SER A 35 -20.98 -16.75 22.67
C SER A 35 -20.80 -18.27 22.76
N GLU A 36 -19.85 -18.83 22.02
CA GLU A 36 -19.65 -20.28 21.88
C GLU A 36 -18.15 -20.64 21.84
N PRO A 37 -17.70 -21.71 22.52
CA PRO A 37 -16.28 -22.08 22.60
C PRO A 37 -15.79 -22.91 21.40
N SER A 38 -16.42 -22.79 20.23
CA SER A 38 -16.02 -23.57 19.05
C SER A 38 -14.74 -23.02 18.41
N ALA A 39 -14.00 -23.86 17.69
CA ALA A 39 -12.77 -23.43 17.00
C ALA A 39 -13.03 -22.33 15.96
N PHE A 40 -14.22 -22.30 15.33
CA PHE A 40 -14.64 -21.22 14.42
C PHE A 40 -14.74 -19.87 15.14
N HIS A 41 -15.38 -19.85 16.31
CA HIS A 41 -15.53 -18.62 17.08
C HIS A 41 -14.19 -18.16 17.68
N GLN A 42 -13.35 -19.09 18.15
CA GLN A 42 -12.00 -18.78 18.64
C GLN A 42 -11.10 -18.20 17.55
N LEU A 43 -11.20 -18.70 16.31
CA LEU A 43 -10.52 -18.11 15.16
C LEU A 43 -11.01 -16.67 14.93
N GLY A 44 -12.32 -16.46 14.90
CA GLY A 44 -12.91 -15.12 14.70
C GLY A 44 -12.53 -14.11 15.78
N PHE A 45 -12.54 -14.53 17.05
CA PHE A 45 -12.05 -13.71 18.16
C PHE A 45 -10.56 -13.38 18.00
N GLY A 46 -9.76 -14.38 17.61
CA GLY A 46 -8.33 -14.21 17.32
C GLY A 46 -8.08 -13.24 16.18
N VAL A 47 -8.89 -13.29 15.12
CA VAL A 47 -8.85 -12.34 13.99
C VAL A 47 -9.17 -10.92 14.46
N CYS A 48 -10.22 -10.73 15.27
CA CYS A 48 -10.55 -9.41 15.81
C CYS A 48 -9.38 -8.82 16.60
N ALA A 49 -8.83 -9.59 17.54
CA ALA A 49 -7.67 -9.18 18.33
C ALA A 49 -6.44 -8.93 17.46
N PHE A 50 -6.19 -9.78 16.46
CA PHE A 50 -5.10 -9.59 15.51
C PHE A 50 -5.25 -8.31 14.70
N LEU A 51 -6.44 -8.01 14.17
CA LEU A 51 -6.65 -6.80 13.36
C LEU A 51 -6.51 -5.52 14.18
N GLU A 52 -7.04 -5.46 15.40
CA GLU A 52 -6.79 -4.31 16.28
C GLU A 52 -5.31 -4.18 16.62
N ALA A 53 -4.67 -5.30 16.94
CA ALA A 53 -3.25 -5.31 17.26
C ALA A 53 -2.40 -4.93 16.04
N ALA A 54 -2.72 -5.36 14.82
CA ALA A 54 -1.92 -5.10 13.62
C ALA A 54 -2.19 -3.71 13.03
N LEU A 55 -3.43 -3.23 13.06
CA LEU A 55 -3.81 -1.92 12.53
C LEU A 55 -3.54 -0.79 13.53
N GLY A 56 -3.75 -1.04 14.82
CA GLY A 56 -3.41 -0.11 15.91
C GLY A 56 -1.99 -0.28 16.45
N MET A 57 -1.34 -1.39 16.08
CA MET A 57 0.00 -1.76 16.52
C MET A 57 0.18 -1.76 18.04
N GLU A 58 -0.86 -2.24 18.73
CA GLU A 58 -0.93 -2.39 20.17
C GLU A 58 -0.29 -3.73 20.57
N GLN A 59 1.02 -3.75 20.84
CA GLN A 59 1.75 -4.98 21.20
C GLN A 59 1.12 -5.76 22.36
N ALA A 60 0.48 -5.06 23.32
CA ALA A 60 -0.24 -5.70 24.42
C ALA A 60 -1.35 -6.65 23.92
N ARG A 61 -2.01 -6.32 22.80
CA ARG A 61 -3.07 -7.13 22.19
C ARG A 61 -2.55 -8.28 21.33
N MET A 62 -1.28 -8.24 20.89
CA MET A 62 -0.67 -9.35 20.15
C MET A 62 -0.66 -10.64 20.96
N GLY A 63 -0.44 -10.54 22.28
CA GLY A 63 -0.49 -11.70 23.18
C GLY A 63 -1.87 -12.34 23.25
N ASP A 64 -2.93 -11.53 23.21
CA ASP A 64 -4.32 -12.00 23.26
C ASP A 64 -4.71 -12.68 21.94
N ALA A 65 -4.32 -12.06 20.82
CA ALA A 65 -4.48 -12.65 19.48
C ALA A 65 -3.80 -14.03 19.40
N GLY A 66 -2.52 -14.11 19.80
CA GLY A 66 -1.77 -15.36 19.78
C GLY A 66 -2.40 -16.48 20.61
N ARG A 67 -2.92 -16.17 21.82
CA ARG A 67 -3.59 -17.17 22.66
C ARG A 67 -4.89 -17.68 22.04
N SER A 68 -5.70 -16.80 21.48
CA SER A 68 -6.97 -17.18 20.84
C SER A 68 -6.74 -18.03 19.59
N LEU A 69 -5.76 -17.66 18.76
CA LEU A 69 -5.43 -18.40 17.55
C LEU A 69 -4.86 -19.79 17.88
N ALA A 70 -3.99 -19.90 18.88
CA ALA A 70 -3.46 -21.19 19.34
C ALA A 70 -4.56 -22.11 19.89
N ALA A 71 -5.57 -21.54 20.56
CA ALA A 71 -6.73 -22.30 21.01
C ALA A 71 -7.55 -22.80 19.80
N ALA A 72 -7.77 -21.96 18.79
CA ALA A 72 -8.46 -22.32 17.56
C ALA A 72 -7.73 -23.45 16.81
N GLU A 73 -6.40 -23.35 16.65
CA GLU A 73 -5.59 -24.40 16.01
C GLU A 73 -5.67 -25.73 16.79
N SER A 74 -5.54 -25.67 18.12
CA SER A 74 -5.64 -26.86 18.98
C SER A 74 -7.01 -27.50 18.93
N GLY A 75 -8.07 -26.69 18.89
CA GLY A 75 -9.46 -27.14 18.74
C GLY A 75 -9.69 -27.85 17.41
N ALA A 76 -9.20 -27.28 16.32
CA ALA A 76 -9.32 -27.83 14.98
C ALA A 76 -8.57 -29.16 14.82
N LYS A 77 -7.34 -29.26 15.31
CA LYS A 77 -6.51 -30.48 15.23
C LYS A 77 -7.12 -31.70 15.92
N LYS A 78 -8.06 -31.51 16.85
CA LYS A 78 -8.75 -32.60 17.55
C LYS A 78 -9.89 -33.20 16.73
N GLN A 79 -10.32 -32.52 15.67
CA GLN A 79 -11.41 -32.93 14.80
C GLN A 79 -10.86 -33.60 13.52
N LYS A 80 -11.72 -34.36 12.82
CA LYS A 80 -11.41 -34.98 11.53
C LYS A 80 -12.23 -34.28 10.43
N GLY A 81 -11.60 -33.92 9.32
CA GLY A 81 -12.28 -33.28 8.17
C GLY A 81 -11.40 -32.23 7.50
N LEU A 82 -11.63 -31.97 6.21
CA LEU A 82 -10.86 -30.97 5.46
C LEU A 82 -11.13 -29.55 5.97
N GLU A 83 -12.34 -29.29 6.45
CA GLU A 83 -12.73 -28.00 7.04
C GLU A 83 -11.87 -27.65 8.27
N TRP A 84 -11.49 -28.64 9.06
CA TRP A 84 -10.64 -28.43 10.23
C TRP A 84 -9.17 -28.28 9.85
N GLU A 85 -8.73 -28.91 8.75
CA GLU A 85 -7.39 -28.67 8.20
C GLU A 85 -7.24 -27.25 7.66
N VAL A 86 -8.27 -26.73 6.97
CA VAL A 86 -8.34 -25.33 6.53
C VAL A 86 -8.29 -24.41 7.74
N LEU A 87 -9.18 -24.59 8.72
CA LEU A 87 -9.23 -23.73 9.91
C LEU A 87 -7.92 -23.73 10.70
N ALA A 88 -7.30 -24.91 10.87
CA ALA A 88 -6.02 -25.03 11.54
C ALA A 88 -4.90 -24.34 10.74
N ALA A 89 -4.95 -24.38 9.41
CA ALA A 89 -3.98 -23.67 8.58
C ALA A 89 -4.16 -22.14 8.68
N ASP A 90 -5.40 -21.64 8.67
CA ASP A 90 -5.70 -20.21 8.85
C ASP A 90 -5.18 -19.67 10.20
N ALA A 91 -5.45 -20.40 11.28
CA ALA A 91 -4.97 -20.03 12.62
C ALA A 91 -3.43 -19.91 12.65
N VAL A 92 -2.72 -20.88 12.05
CA VAL A 92 -1.25 -20.89 11.96
C VAL A 92 -0.70 -19.74 11.13
N VAL A 93 -1.38 -19.36 10.04
CA VAL A 93 -0.98 -18.17 9.25
C VAL A 93 -1.00 -16.93 10.13
N LEU A 94 -2.12 -16.71 10.83
CA LEU A 94 -2.29 -15.54 11.69
C LEU A 94 -1.31 -15.56 12.88
N GLU A 95 -1.08 -16.72 13.50
CA GLU A 95 -0.04 -16.87 14.54
C GLU A 95 1.34 -16.48 14.01
N GLY A 96 1.69 -16.94 12.80
CA GLY A 96 2.94 -16.56 12.14
C GLY A 96 3.07 -15.03 11.99
N LEU A 97 1.99 -14.34 11.61
CA LEU A 97 1.96 -12.89 11.51
C LEU A 97 2.07 -12.21 12.89
N VAL A 98 1.38 -12.71 13.91
CA VAL A 98 1.52 -12.23 15.31
C VAL A 98 2.98 -12.33 15.76
N HIS A 99 3.64 -13.45 15.46
CA HIS A 99 5.05 -13.66 15.79
C HIS A 99 5.97 -12.68 15.03
N ALA A 100 5.69 -12.40 13.76
CA ALA A 100 6.45 -11.41 12.99
C ALA A 100 6.31 -10.00 13.58
N LEU A 101 5.10 -9.63 14.00
CA LEU A 101 4.79 -8.34 14.61
C LEU A 101 5.27 -8.21 16.06
N SER A 102 5.70 -9.31 16.69
CA SER A 102 6.35 -9.25 18.01
C SER A 102 7.76 -8.66 17.98
N GLU A 103 8.33 -8.47 16.78
CA GLU A 103 9.65 -7.85 16.54
C GLU A 103 10.82 -8.46 17.34
N SER A 104 10.67 -9.73 17.75
CA SER A 104 11.70 -10.47 18.47
C SER A 104 12.40 -11.48 17.56
N TYR A 105 13.69 -11.73 17.81
CA TYR A 105 14.44 -12.76 17.07
C TYR A 105 13.72 -14.12 17.10
N MET A 106 13.26 -14.52 18.29
CA MET A 106 12.49 -15.76 18.46
C MET A 106 11.15 -15.70 17.74
N GLY A 107 10.47 -14.56 17.74
CA GLY A 107 9.25 -14.32 16.97
C GLY A 107 9.48 -14.53 15.47
N TYR A 108 10.55 -14.01 14.88
CA TYR A 108 10.84 -14.26 13.47
C TYR A 108 11.08 -15.74 13.16
N VAL A 109 11.77 -16.47 14.03
CA VAL A 109 11.96 -17.93 13.87
C VAL A 109 10.62 -18.67 13.95
N GLN A 110 9.77 -18.32 14.92
CA GLN A 110 8.43 -18.91 15.07
C GLN A 110 7.52 -18.57 13.89
N CYS A 111 7.60 -17.36 13.36
CA CYS A 111 6.92 -16.95 12.13
C CYS A 111 7.33 -17.83 10.95
N LEU A 112 8.64 -18.00 10.70
CA LEU A 112 9.13 -18.85 9.61
C LEU A 112 8.63 -20.30 9.73
N TYR A 113 8.66 -20.86 10.94
CA TYR A 113 8.14 -22.20 11.19
C TYR A 113 6.63 -22.29 10.91
N SER A 114 5.85 -21.34 11.43
CA SER A 114 4.39 -21.31 11.29
C SER A 114 3.99 -21.16 9.82
N LEU A 115 4.60 -20.21 9.10
CA LEU A 115 4.34 -20.00 7.68
C LEU A 115 4.72 -21.22 6.82
N ASN A 116 5.84 -21.91 7.12
CA ASN A 116 6.17 -23.15 6.42
C ASN A 116 5.13 -24.26 6.65
N SER A 117 4.66 -24.39 7.90
CA SER A 117 3.64 -25.36 8.29
C SER A 117 2.32 -25.10 7.56
N ALA A 118 1.83 -23.86 7.60
CA ALA A 118 0.61 -23.45 6.91
C ALA A 118 0.73 -23.62 5.39
N HIS A 119 1.83 -23.18 4.77
CA HIS A 119 2.08 -23.37 3.34
C HIS A 119 1.98 -24.85 2.95
N SER A 120 2.65 -25.73 3.71
CA SER A 120 2.64 -27.17 3.45
C SER A 120 1.24 -27.78 3.57
N ARG A 121 0.40 -27.30 4.49
CA ARG A 121 -1.00 -27.72 4.62
C ARG A 121 -1.82 -27.27 3.42
N PHE A 122 -1.76 -25.98 3.05
CA PHE A 122 -2.50 -25.47 1.90
C PHE A 122 -2.07 -26.08 0.56
N ALA A 123 -0.78 -26.39 0.38
CA ALA A 123 -0.32 -27.10 -0.81
C ALA A 123 -0.96 -28.50 -0.93
N LYS A 124 -1.06 -29.25 0.18
CA LYS A 124 -1.73 -30.56 0.20
C LYS A 124 -3.23 -30.45 -0.01
N LEU A 125 -3.88 -29.51 0.68
CA LEU A 125 -5.31 -29.22 0.51
C LEU A 125 -5.61 -28.90 -0.96
N PHE A 126 -4.81 -28.05 -1.59
CA PHE A 126 -5.00 -27.66 -2.99
C PHE A 126 -4.95 -28.85 -3.94
N THR A 127 -3.97 -29.76 -3.79
CA THR A 127 -3.90 -30.97 -4.63
C THR A 127 -5.06 -31.94 -4.39
N THR A 128 -5.66 -31.91 -3.19
CA THR A 128 -6.75 -32.81 -2.81
C THR A 128 -8.10 -32.28 -3.31
N VAL A 129 -8.34 -30.97 -3.16
CA VAL A 129 -9.59 -30.30 -3.57
C VAL A 129 -9.59 -29.97 -5.06
N PHE A 130 -8.43 -29.65 -5.65
CA PHE A 130 -8.28 -29.29 -7.07
C PHE A 130 -7.26 -30.20 -7.80
N PRO A 131 -7.47 -31.53 -7.84
CA PRO A 131 -6.51 -32.47 -8.43
C PRO A 131 -6.29 -32.24 -9.94
N ASN A 132 -7.28 -31.64 -10.62
CA ASN A 132 -7.24 -31.33 -12.05
C ASN A 132 -7.07 -29.82 -12.33
N GLY A 133 -6.69 -29.04 -11.31
CA GLY A 133 -6.61 -27.58 -11.39
C GLY A 133 -7.95 -26.86 -11.14
N LEU A 134 -7.90 -25.53 -11.10
CA LEU A 134 -9.03 -24.65 -10.74
C LEU A 134 -10.16 -24.59 -11.79
N ASP A 135 -9.87 -24.92 -13.04
CA ASP A 135 -10.85 -24.86 -14.14
C ASP A 135 -11.78 -26.09 -14.18
N ALA A 136 -11.40 -27.15 -13.48
CA ALA A 136 -12.22 -28.34 -13.30
C ALA A 136 -13.13 -28.18 -12.07
N ALA A 137 -14.22 -28.96 -12.04
CA ALA A 137 -15.05 -29.05 -10.84
C ALA A 137 -14.17 -29.49 -9.64
N PRO A 138 -14.26 -28.80 -8.49
CA PRO A 138 -13.53 -29.20 -7.31
C PRO A 138 -13.95 -30.61 -6.92
N ASN A 139 -13.00 -31.40 -6.44
CA ASN A 139 -13.29 -32.74 -5.96
C ASN A 139 -13.85 -32.65 -4.54
N THR A 140 -15.08 -32.16 -4.40
CA THR A 140 -15.84 -32.23 -3.15
C THR A 140 -16.33 -33.67 -2.98
N ILE A 141 -15.39 -34.51 -2.56
CA ILE A 141 -15.56 -35.83 -1.93
C ILE A 141 -16.18 -36.94 -2.80
N ALA A 142 -15.32 -37.62 -3.57
CA ALA A 142 -15.36 -39.09 -3.64
C ALA A 142 -14.31 -39.64 -2.66
N ARG A 143 -14.74 -40.13 -1.50
CA ARG A 143 -13.86 -40.85 -0.55
C ARG A 143 -13.28 -42.09 -1.24
N LYS A 144 -12.02 -42.04 -1.72
CA LYS A 144 -11.26 -43.29 -1.85
C LYS A 144 -10.76 -43.65 -0.45
N PRO A 145 -11.14 -44.82 0.10
CA PRO A 145 -10.52 -45.29 1.33
C PRO A 145 -9.03 -45.44 1.05
N SER A 146 -8.19 -44.84 1.90
CA SER A 146 -6.75 -45.10 1.87
C SER A 146 -6.54 -46.60 2.12
N SER A 147 -6.26 -47.36 1.06
CA SER A 147 -5.91 -48.77 1.15
C SER A 147 -4.48 -48.91 1.65
N VAL A 148 -4.25 -48.59 2.92
CA VAL A 148 -2.99 -48.91 3.60
C VAL A 148 -3.34 -49.52 4.95
N PHE A 149 -3.40 -50.85 4.97
CA PHE A 149 -3.38 -51.75 6.13
C PHE A 149 -4.39 -51.52 7.26
N ARG A 150 -5.41 -52.40 7.36
CA ARG A 150 -5.92 -52.87 8.65
C ARG A 150 -6.62 -54.22 8.54
N TRP A 151 -6.02 -55.23 9.14
CA TRP A 151 -6.68 -56.45 9.59
C TRP A 151 -7.26 -56.14 10.98
N GLY A 152 -8.55 -56.36 11.19
CA GLY A 152 -9.26 -56.05 12.44
C GLY A 152 -10.36 -55.02 12.25
N ALA A 153 -11.60 -55.51 12.10
CA ALA A 153 -12.79 -54.72 11.83
C ALA A 153 -13.27 -53.94 13.07
N GLN A 154 -13.36 -52.62 12.92
CA GLN A 154 -14.50 -51.85 13.41
C GLN A 154 -15.14 -51.19 12.19
N LYS A 155 -16.43 -51.44 11.97
CA LYS A 155 -17.24 -50.67 11.02
C LYS A 155 -17.28 -49.23 11.55
N GLU A 156 -16.38 -48.37 11.06
CA GLU A 156 -16.59 -46.93 11.15
C GLU A 156 -17.79 -46.61 10.25
N GLU A 157 -18.87 -46.16 10.89
CA GLU A 157 -20.06 -45.63 10.24
C GLU A 157 -19.62 -44.48 9.32
N ALA A 158 -20.05 -44.48 8.06
CA ALA A 158 -19.64 -43.46 7.10
C ALA A 158 -20.06 -42.08 7.65
N PRO A 159 -19.13 -41.12 7.84
CA PRO A 159 -19.51 -39.80 8.34
C PRO A 159 -20.52 -39.15 7.40
N ALA A 160 -21.51 -38.47 7.98
CA ALA A 160 -22.58 -37.78 7.28
C ALA A 160 -22.04 -36.87 6.14
N PRO A 161 -22.80 -36.73 5.04
CA PRO A 161 -22.41 -35.82 3.96
C PRO A 161 -22.28 -34.39 4.47
N HIS A 162 -21.31 -33.67 3.92
CA HIS A 162 -21.09 -32.26 4.23
C HIS A 162 -22.30 -31.43 3.80
N THR A 163 -22.51 -30.31 4.47
CA THR A 163 -23.52 -29.34 4.03
C THR A 163 -22.90 -28.37 3.02
N PRO A 164 -23.72 -27.73 2.16
CA PRO A 164 -23.22 -26.79 1.16
C PRO A 164 -22.34 -25.67 1.75
N ALA A 165 -22.61 -25.24 2.99
CA ALA A 165 -21.81 -24.22 3.67
C ALA A 165 -20.39 -24.71 4.02
N VAL A 166 -20.26 -25.97 4.46
CA VAL A 166 -18.96 -26.57 4.78
C VAL A 166 -18.16 -26.86 3.51
N ASP A 167 -18.83 -27.32 2.45
CA ASP A 167 -18.19 -27.55 1.15
C ASP A 167 -17.67 -26.24 0.54
N GLU A 168 -18.46 -25.16 0.60
CA GLU A 168 -18.03 -23.84 0.15
C GLU A 168 -16.80 -23.37 0.93
N MET A 169 -16.81 -23.50 2.27
CA MET A 169 -15.67 -23.17 3.14
C MET A 169 -14.39 -23.92 2.77
N ILE A 170 -14.48 -25.23 2.52
CA ILE A 170 -13.32 -26.05 2.14
C ILE A 170 -12.77 -25.56 0.80
N VAL A 171 -13.65 -25.33 -0.17
CA VAL A 171 -13.29 -24.94 -1.54
C VAL A 171 -12.67 -23.54 -1.58
N ALA A 172 -13.31 -22.53 -0.99
CA ALA A 172 -12.78 -21.17 -1.00
C ALA A 172 -11.57 -21.03 -0.07
N GLY A 173 -11.60 -21.61 1.14
CA GLY A 173 -10.47 -21.58 2.06
C GLY A 173 -9.21 -22.23 1.48
N THR A 174 -9.35 -23.35 0.76
CA THR A 174 -8.22 -23.98 0.07
C THR A 174 -7.66 -23.12 -1.05
N ALA A 175 -8.53 -22.56 -1.91
CA ALA A 175 -8.10 -21.69 -3.00
C ALA A 175 -7.46 -20.39 -2.48
N PHE A 176 -8.04 -19.81 -1.43
CA PHE A 176 -7.52 -18.63 -0.74
C PHE A 176 -6.12 -18.87 -0.18
N GLY A 177 -5.95 -19.88 0.67
CA GLY A 177 -4.66 -20.11 1.34
C GLY A 177 -3.54 -20.45 0.34
N TYR A 178 -3.83 -21.27 -0.67
CA TYR A 178 -2.88 -21.58 -1.73
C TYR A 178 -2.51 -20.33 -2.55
N GLY A 179 -3.50 -19.53 -2.92
CA GLY A 179 -3.32 -18.29 -3.65
C GLY A 179 -2.52 -17.25 -2.86
N LEU A 180 -2.83 -17.08 -1.57
CA LEU A 180 -2.14 -16.16 -0.66
C LEU A 180 -0.64 -16.46 -0.59
N PHE A 181 -0.25 -17.70 -0.32
CA PHE A 181 1.17 -18.07 -0.22
C PHE A 181 1.91 -17.90 -1.55
N ASN A 182 1.32 -18.33 -2.66
CA ASN A 182 1.95 -18.14 -3.98
C ASN A 182 2.12 -16.65 -4.31
N LEU A 183 1.13 -15.82 -3.99
CA LEU A 183 1.22 -14.38 -4.21
C LEU A 183 2.32 -13.77 -3.34
N VAL A 184 2.32 -14.03 -2.03
CA VAL A 184 3.32 -13.49 -1.10
C VAL A 184 4.74 -13.88 -1.53
N PHE A 185 4.99 -15.14 -1.86
CA PHE A 185 6.31 -15.59 -2.33
C PHE A 185 6.71 -14.94 -3.65
N SER A 186 5.75 -14.69 -4.55
CA SER A 186 6.02 -13.99 -5.80
C SER A 186 6.40 -12.51 -5.59
N LEU A 187 6.03 -11.91 -4.46
CA LEU A 187 6.31 -10.49 -4.14
C LEU A 187 7.61 -10.31 -3.34
N LEU A 188 8.25 -11.39 -2.87
CA LEU A 188 9.51 -11.30 -2.15
C LEU A 188 10.64 -10.75 -3.05
N PRO A 189 11.61 -10.00 -2.50
CA PRO A 189 12.79 -9.59 -3.25
C PRO A 189 13.54 -10.79 -3.85
N LYS A 190 14.15 -10.64 -5.03
CA LYS A 190 14.81 -11.73 -5.77
C LYS A 190 15.83 -12.53 -4.94
N GLY A 191 16.61 -11.85 -4.09
CA GLY A 191 17.57 -12.51 -3.20
C GLY A 191 16.87 -13.44 -2.21
N VAL A 192 15.74 -13.03 -1.66
CA VAL A 192 14.92 -13.85 -0.75
C VAL A 192 14.23 -14.98 -1.50
N GLN A 193 13.71 -14.71 -2.72
CA GLN A 193 13.13 -15.74 -3.59
C GLN A 193 14.11 -16.89 -3.87
N GLY A 194 15.39 -16.57 -4.11
CA GLY A 194 16.43 -17.58 -4.28
C GLY A 194 16.60 -18.47 -3.04
N VAL A 195 16.62 -17.87 -1.84
CA VAL A 195 16.76 -18.61 -0.57
C VAL A 195 15.55 -19.50 -0.31
N VAL A 196 14.33 -18.98 -0.45
CA VAL A 196 13.11 -19.81 -0.27
C VAL A 196 13.03 -20.91 -1.34
N GLY A 197 13.49 -20.65 -2.57
CA GLY A 197 13.59 -21.68 -3.60
C GLY A 197 14.44 -22.90 -3.17
N LEU A 198 15.51 -22.70 -2.39
CA LEU A 198 16.33 -23.79 -1.85
C LEU A 198 15.60 -24.66 -0.83
N PHE A 199 14.57 -24.12 -0.16
CA PHE A 199 13.67 -24.87 0.72
C PHE A 199 12.50 -25.53 -0.05
N GLY A 200 12.52 -25.49 -1.38
CA GLY A 200 11.52 -26.12 -2.24
C GLY A 200 10.27 -25.29 -2.49
N TYR A 201 10.23 -24.02 -2.06
CA TYR A 201 9.11 -23.13 -2.34
C TYR A 201 9.11 -22.74 -3.82
N LYS A 202 8.03 -23.09 -4.52
CA LYS A 202 7.73 -22.63 -5.88
C LYS A 202 6.57 -21.63 -5.80
N HIS A 203 6.59 -20.64 -6.67
CA HIS A 203 5.49 -19.68 -6.78
C HIS A 203 5.11 -19.48 -8.24
N ASP A 204 3.82 -19.28 -8.47
CA ASP A 204 3.25 -18.86 -9.74
C ASP A 204 2.24 -17.75 -9.46
N ARG A 205 2.58 -16.52 -9.84
CA ARG A 205 1.72 -15.36 -9.57
C ARG A 205 0.42 -15.42 -10.37
N ALA A 206 0.45 -15.89 -11.61
CA ALA A 206 -0.75 -15.98 -12.43
C ALA A 206 -1.73 -16.99 -11.81
N LEU A 207 -1.23 -18.14 -11.38
CA LEU A 207 -2.03 -19.12 -10.64
C LEU A 207 -2.52 -18.56 -9.29
N ALA A 208 -1.69 -17.81 -8.57
CA ALA A 208 -2.07 -17.16 -7.32
C ALA A 208 -3.26 -16.23 -7.48
N LEU A 209 -3.21 -15.33 -8.46
CA LEU A 209 -4.28 -14.39 -8.76
C LEU A 209 -5.55 -15.11 -9.23
N ARG A 210 -5.43 -16.19 -10.00
CA ARG A 210 -6.58 -17.02 -10.38
C ARG A 210 -7.22 -17.73 -9.18
N ALA A 211 -6.42 -18.29 -8.27
CA ALA A 211 -6.89 -18.95 -7.06
C ALA A 211 -7.61 -17.97 -6.12
N LEU A 212 -7.04 -16.79 -5.91
CA LEU A 212 -7.67 -15.73 -5.12
C LEU A 212 -8.95 -15.20 -5.78
N ASN A 213 -8.97 -15.00 -7.10
CA ASN A 213 -10.19 -14.60 -7.80
C ASN A 213 -11.28 -15.67 -7.67
N TYR A 214 -10.91 -16.95 -7.82
CA TYR A 214 -11.82 -18.08 -7.61
C TYR A 214 -12.42 -18.08 -6.20
N ALA A 215 -11.59 -17.88 -5.17
CA ALA A 215 -12.05 -17.78 -3.78
C ALA A 215 -12.94 -16.55 -3.57
N SER A 216 -12.57 -15.39 -4.12
CA SER A 216 -13.34 -14.13 -3.97
C SER A 216 -14.74 -14.19 -4.58
N GLY A 217 -14.98 -15.09 -5.53
CA GLY A 217 -16.28 -15.34 -6.15
C GLY A 217 -17.21 -16.23 -5.32
N ARG A 218 -16.76 -16.70 -4.16
CA ARG A 218 -17.51 -17.57 -3.25
C ARG A 218 -18.29 -16.76 -2.22
N THR A 219 -19.02 -17.47 -1.37
CA THR A 219 -19.94 -16.86 -0.39
C THR A 219 -19.48 -16.92 1.05
N ASP A 220 -18.43 -17.71 1.35
CA ASP A 220 -17.88 -17.83 2.70
C ASP A 220 -17.03 -16.60 3.14
N THR A 221 -16.52 -16.66 4.35
CA THR A 221 -15.63 -15.63 4.92
C THR A 221 -14.31 -15.48 4.16
N HIS A 222 -13.71 -16.57 3.68
CA HIS A 222 -12.47 -16.55 2.89
C HIS A 222 -12.64 -15.79 1.59
N ALA A 223 -13.83 -15.74 1.00
CA ALA A 223 -14.11 -14.91 -0.16
C ALA A 223 -13.82 -13.43 0.10
N VAL A 224 -14.21 -12.93 1.28
CA VAL A 224 -13.97 -11.54 1.69
C VAL A 224 -12.48 -11.28 1.93
N PHE A 225 -11.78 -12.21 2.58
CA PHE A 225 -10.32 -12.11 2.76
C PHE A 225 -9.56 -12.21 1.44
N ALA A 226 -9.97 -13.07 0.52
CA ALA A 226 -9.42 -13.12 -0.83
C ALA A 226 -9.60 -11.79 -1.56
N GLY A 227 -10.79 -11.18 -1.42
CA GLY A 227 -11.07 -9.83 -1.87
C GLY A 227 -10.09 -8.81 -1.30
N LEU A 228 -9.87 -8.80 0.03
CA LEU A 228 -8.91 -7.90 0.68
C LEU A 228 -7.46 -8.08 0.17
N VAL A 229 -7.03 -9.32 -0.04
CA VAL A 229 -5.69 -9.62 -0.58
C VAL A 229 -5.56 -9.08 -2.00
N LEU A 230 -6.56 -9.31 -2.86
CA LEU A 230 -6.58 -8.80 -4.22
C LEU A 230 -6.64 -7.26 -4.26
N MET A 231 -7.51 -6.64 -3.46
CA MET A 231 -7.60 -5.18 -3.34
C MET A 231 -6.26 -4.58 -2.90
N THR A 232 -5.59 -5.19 -1.93
CA THR A 232 -4.26 -4.75 -1.47
C THR A 232 -3.24 -4.87 -2.59
N TYR A 233 -3.22 -6.00 -3.31
CA TYR A 233 -2.32 -6.21 -4.44
C TYR A 233 -2.54 -5.19 -5.55
N HIS A 234 -3.79 -5.04 -6.03
CA HIS A 234 -4.12 -4.09 -7.09
C HIS A 234 -3.83 -2.65 -6.67
N GLY A 235 -4.22 -2.25 -5.45
CA GLY A 235 -3.97 -0.91 -4.93
C GLY A 235 -2.47 -0.60 -4.81
N VAL A 236 -1.66 -1.56 -4.36
CA VAL A 236 -0.19 -1.40 -4.28
C VAL A 236 0.44 -1.31 -5.66
N VAL A 237 0.05 -2.17 -6.61
CA VAL A 237 0.57 -2.13 -7.99
C VAL A 237 0.22 -0.80 -8.66
N LEU A 238 -1.05 -0.36 -8.58
CA LEU A 238 -1.50 0.91 -9.13
C LEU A 238 -0.77 2.11 -8.52
N LEU A 239 -0.50 2.07 -7.21
CA LEU A 239 0.16 3.16 -6.51
C LEU A 239 1.68 3.19 -6.72
N LEU A 240 2.37 2.04 -6.67
CA LEU A 240 3.82 2.01 -6.47
C LEU A 240 4.62 1.46 -7.66
N ALA A 241 4.01 0.73 -8.60
CA ALA A 241 4.73 0.19 -9.76
C ALA A 241 5.25 1.30 -10.70
N GLY A 242 4.68 2.51 -10.64
CA GLY A 242 5.08 3.64 -11.48
C GLY A 242 4.54 3.58 -12.90
N TRP A 243 4.30 2.40 -13.47
CA TRP A 243 3.58 2.22 -14.73
C TRP A 243 2.92 0.84 -14.75
N GLN A 244 1.83 0.68 -15.49
CA GLN A 244 1.08 -0.58 -15.60
C GLN A 244 0.84 -0.94 -17.07
N ALA A 245 1.01 -2.21 -17.42
CA ALA A 245 0.84 -2.69 -18.79
C ALA A 245 -0.61 -2.61 -19.28
N ASP A 246 -1.57 -2.78 -18.36
CA ASP A 246 -3.00 -2.64 -18.60
C ASP A 246 -3.68 -2.08 -17.35
N GLU A 247 -3.47 -0.78 -17.14
CA GLU A 247 -4.06 -0.07 -16.00
C GLU A 247 -5.59 -0.16 -15.99
N ALA A 248 -6.23 -0.05 -17.15
CA ALA A 248 -7.69 -0.08 -17.27
C ALA A 248 -8.27 -1.42 -16.80
N ARG A 249 -7.63 -2.55 -17.13
CA ARG A 249 -8.02 -3.86 -16.61
C ARG A 249 -7.83 -3.96 -15.10
N LEU A 250 -6.68 -3.52 -14.57
CA LEU A 250 -6.43 -3.54 -13.12
C LEU A 250 -7.47 -2.74 -12.34
N VAL A 251 -7.84 -1.55 -12.83
CA VAL A 251 -8.90 -0.72 -12.23
C VAL A 251 -10.25 -1.42 -12.30
N ARG A 252 -10.63 -2.02 -13.44
CA ARG A 252 -11.91 -2.75 -13.57
C ARG A 252 -11.99 -3.95 -12.62
N GLU A 253 -10.92 -4.74 -12.54
CA GLU A 253 -10.83 -5.89 -11.63
C GLU A 253 -10.94 -5.45 -10.17
N TYR A 254 -10.20 -4.40 -9.79
CA TYR A 254 -10.24 -3.86 -8.44
C TYR A 254 -11.63 -3.33 -8.07
N GLN A 255 -12.25 -2.53 -8.96
CA GLN A 255 -13.59 -1.98 -8.74
C GLN A 255 -14.64 -3.08 -8.58
N ALA A 256 -14.60 -4.14 -9.39
CA ALA A 256 -15.56 -5.24 -9.30
C ALA A 256 -15.53 -5.96 -7.94
N ILE A 257 -14.35 -6.08 -7.32
CA ILE A 257 -14.21 -6.68 -5.99
C ILE A 257 -14.74 -5.71 -4.92
N VAL A 258 -14.43 -4.41 -5.04
CA VAL A 258 -14.91 -3.37 -4.10
C VAL A 258 -16.43 -3.25 -4.15
N ASP A 259 -17.03 -3.23 -5.34
CA ASP A 259 -18.48 -3.11 -5.52
C ASP A 259 -19.24 -4.28 -4.88
N ARG A 260 -18.79 -5.52 -5.16
CA ARG A 260 -19.39 -6.73 -4.57
C ARG A 260 -19.36 -6.67 -3.05
N THR A 261 -18.24 -6.25 -2.49
CA THR A 261 -18.06 -6.24 -1.03
C THR A 261 -18.80 -5.09 -0.37
N THR A 262 -18.84 -3.92 -1.01
CA THR A 262 -19.60 -2.74 -0.57
C THR A 262 -21.11 -3.01 -0.61
N GLN A 263 -21.59 -3.75 -1.60
CA GLN A 263 -23.00 -4.17 -1.66
C GLN A 263 -23.39 -5.02 -0.45
N LYS A 264 -22.48 -5.88 0.05
CA LYS A 264 -22.72 -6.71 1.23
C LYS A 264 -22.52 -5.95 2.54
N TYR A 265 -21.51 -5.06 2.61
CA TYR A 265 -21.13 -4.34 3.83
C TYR A 265 -20.97 -2.82 3.56
N PRO A 266 -22.08 -2.08 3.37
CA PRO A 266 -22.02 -0.68 2.92
C PRO A 266 -21.37 0.28 3.92
N ALA A 267 -21.33 -0.08 5.21
CA ALA A 267 -20.73 0.73 6.27
C ALA A 267 -19.28 0.32 6.61
N GLY A 268 -18.72 -0.68 5.94
CA GLY A 268 -17.39 -1.19 6.25
C GLY A 268 -16.27 -0.23 5.84
N ALA A 269 -15.48 0.24 6.80
CA ALA A 269 -14.41 1.22 6.58
C ALA A 269 -13.37 0.76 5.54
N LEU A 270 -13.03 -0.55 5.51
CA LEU A 270 -12.09 -1.09 4.52
C LEU A 270 -12.61 -0.94 3.09
N TRP A 271 -13.91 -1.05 2.85
CA TRP A 271 -14.48 -0.95 1.49
C TRP A 271 -14.63 0.51 1.07
N ILE A 272 -15.01 1.39 1.99
CA ILE A 272 -15.00 2.85 1.82
C ILE A 272 -13.59 3.33 1.43
N LEU A 273 -12.57 2.86 2.16
CA LEU A 273 -11.17 3.16 1.89
C LEU A 273 -10.77 2.76 0.46
N ASN A 274 -11.08 1.53 0.06
CA ASN A 274 -10.70 1.03 -1.26
C ASN A 274 -11.47 1.73 -2.39
N HIS A 275 -12.74 2.08 -2.17
CA HIS A 275 -13.51 2.91 -3.11
C HIS A 275 -12.85 4.30 -3.32
N ALA A 276 -12.46 4.97 -2.22
CA ALA A 276 -11.76 6.24 -2.30
C ALA A 276 -10.38 6.12 -2.98
N LYS A 277 -9.63 5.03 -2.73
CA LYS A 277 -8.37 4.75 -3.44
C LYS A 277 -8.58 4.65 -4.95
N ILE A 278 -9.62 3.94 -5.41
CA ILE A 278 -9.93 3.84 -6.84
C ILE A 278 -10.32 5.21 -7.40
N GLN A 279 -11.14 5.99 -6.70
CA GLN A 279 -11.47 7.36 -7.11
C GLN A 279 -10.20 8.22 -7.26
N ARG A 280 -9.29 8.20 -6.28
CA ARG A 280 -8.02 8.92 -6.36
C ARG A 280 -7.16 8.44 -7.54
N MET A 281 -6.98 7.13 -7.70
CA MET A 281 -6.17 6.55 -8.78
C MET A 281 -6.76 6.88 -10.15
N THR A 282 -8.09 6.92 -10.29
CA THR A 282 -8.77 7.23 -11.56
C THR A 282 -8.95 8.71 -11.84
N GLY A 283 -8.28 9.60 -11.09
CA GLY A 283 -8.29 11.04 -11.35
C GLY A 283 -9.51 11.78 -10.80
N GLN A 284 -10.17 11.22 -9.78
CA GLN A 284 -11.32 11.80 -9.08
C GLN A 284 -11.00 12.09 -7.60
N PRO A 285 -9.96 12.87 -7.28
CA PRO A 285 -9.49 13.05 -5.91
C PRO A 285 -10.49 13.81 -5.01
N ASP A 286 -11.28 14.75 -5.54
CA ASP A 286 -12.32 15.43 -4.75
C ASP A 286 -13.44 14.46 -4.35
N ALA A 287 -13.82 13.54 -5.24
CA ALA A 287 -14.78 12.49 -4.93
C ALA A 287 -14.21 11.51 -3.89
N ALA A 288 -12.91 11.21 -3.96
CA ALA A 288 -12.22 10.42 -2.93
C ALA A 288 -12.29 11.08 -1.55
N ILE A 289 -12.03 12.39 -1.46
CA ILE A 289 -12.17 13.16 -0.21
C ILE A 289 -13.60 13.07 0.32
N ALA A 290 -14.60 13.33 -0.53
CA ALA A 290 -16.01 13.27 -0.12
C ALA A 290 -16.40 11.88 0.41
N THR A 291 -15.96 10.80 -0.23
CA THR A 291 -16.17 9.42 0.24
C THR A 291 -15.54 9.18 1.61
N LEU A 292 -14.29 9.64 1.82
CA LEU A 292 -13.57 9.46 3.09
C LEU A 292 -14.19 10.28 4.22
N GLU A 293 -14.54 11.53 3.97
CA GLU A 293 -15.22 12.41 4.92
C GLU A 293 -16.60 11.86 5.31
N ALA A 294 -17.36 11.34 4.34
CA ALA A 294 -18.62 10.68 4.62
C ALA A 294 -18.44 9.47 5.54
N GLY A 295 -17.47 8.59 5.25
CA GLY A 295 -17.16 7.44 6.11
C GLY A 295 -16.65 7.80 7.52
N LEU A 296 -16.12 9.01 7.70
CA LEU A 296 -15.64 9.57 8.97
C LEU A 296 -16.66 10.47 9.67
N ALA A 297 -17.86 10.65 9.11
CA ALA A 297 -18.85 11.57 9.63
C ALA A 297 -19.44 11.05 10.97
N PRO A 298 -19.79 11.95 11.92
CA PRO A 298 -20.31 11.56 13.24
C PRO A 298 -21.55 10.66 13.25
N GLY A 299 -22.27 10.57 12.13
CA GLY A 299 -23.41 9.68 11.96
C GLY A 299 -23.04 8.20 11.76
N HIS A 300 -21.77 7.87 11.59
CA HIS A 300 -21.27 6.49 11.48
C HIS A 300 -20.93 5.91 12.87
N LYS A 301 -21.12 4.60 13.03
CA LYS A 301 -20.66 3.87 14.22
C LYS A 301 -19.14 3.70 14.14
N HIS A 302 -18.41 4.44 14.97
CA HIS A 302 -16.95 4.36 15.09
C HIS A 302 -16.52 3.34 16.15
N THR A 303 -16.93 2.07 15.99
CA THR A 303 -16.59 0.98 16.93
C THR A 303 -15.26 0.28 16.62
N PHE A 304 -14.61 0.63 15.50
CA PHE A 304 -13.34 0.06 15.07
C PHE A 304 -12.35 1.18 14.68
N GLN A 305 -11.84 1.89 15.68
CA GLN A 305 -10.98 3.07 15.52
C GLN A 305 -9.76 2.83 14.62
N GLN A 306 -9.17 1.63 14.67
CA GLN A 306 -8.00 1.30 13.85
C GLN A 306 -8.34 1.24 12.35
N ALA A 307 -9.57 0.87 11.98
CA ALA A 307 -10.02 0.93 10.60
C ALA A 307 -10.30 2.39 10.18
N ASP A 308 -10.87 3.21 11.06
CA ASP A 308 -11.09 4.64 10.83
C ASP A 308 -9.75 5.39 10.62
N ALA A 309 -8.69 4.97 11.33
CA ALA A 309 -7.35 5.50 11.13
C ALA A 309 -6.85 5.33 9.68
N LEU A 310 -7.21 4.23 9.01
CA LEU A 310 -6.85 4.04 7.60
C LEU A 310 -7.55 5.03 6.68
N LEU A 311 -8.80 5.40 6.98
CA LEU A 311 -9.55 6.43 6.24
C LEU A 311 -8.89 7.80 6.41
N VAL A 312 -8.53 8.17 7.65
CA VAL A 312 -7.83 9.44 7.92
C VAL A 312 -6.46 9.48 7.23
N PHE A 313 -5.74 8.35 7.17
CA PHE A 313 -4.47 8.27 6.46
C PHE A 313 -4.62 8.51 4.96
N GLU A 314 -5.58 7.86 4.30
CA GLU A 314 -5.83 8.10 2.87
C GLU A 314 -6.33 9.53 2.62
N LEU A 315 -7.13 10.07 3.53
CA LEU A 315 -7.63 11.45 3.46
C LEU A 315 -6.47 12.45 3.51
N ALA A 316 -5.55 12.29 4.46
CA ALA A 316 -4.38 13.15 4.62
C ALA A 316 -3.52 13.20 3.34
N TRP A 317 -3.24 12.04 2.74
CA TRP A 317 -2.49 11.97 1.48
C TRP A 317 -3.25 12.54 0.29
N THR A 318 -4.57 12.35 0.24
CA THR A 318 -5.41 12.91 -0.84
C THR A 318 -5.53 14.43 -0.73
N GLN A 319 -5.66 14.97 0.48
CA GLN A 319 -5.64 16.41 0.75
C GLN A 319 -4.29 17.02 0.38
N LEU A 320 -3.18 16.38 0.76
CA LEU A 320 -1.84 16.82 0.38
C LEU A 320 -1.65 16.82 -1.14
N ALA A 321 -2.11 15.77 -1.83
CA ALA A 321 -2.06 15.67 -3.30
C ALA A 321 -2.84 16.79 -4.02
N LEU A 322 -3.79 17.42 -3.33
CA LEU A 322 -4.56 18.57 -3.81
C LEU A 322 -4.07 19.92 -3.26
N ARG A 323 -2.93 19.95 -2.56
CA ARG A 323 -2.38 21.15 -1.90
C ARG A 323 -3.36 21.78 -0.89
N ARG A 324 -4.26 20.98 -0.31
CA ARG A 324 -5.11 21.38 0.83
C ARG A 324 -4.29 21.28 2.12
N TYR A 325 -3.29 22.15 2.24
CA TYR A 325 -2.21 21.99 3.20
C TYR A 325 -2.66 22.06 4.67
N GLU A 326 -3.55 22.99 5.03
CA GLU A 326 -4.05 23.07 6.41
C GLU A 326 -4.87 21.82 6.78
N ASP A 327 -5.75 21.36 5.89
CA ASP A 327 -6.52 20.13 6.08
C ASP A 327 -5.62 18.90 6.19
N ALA A 328 -4.62 18.79 5.31
CA ALA A 328 -3.64 17.70 5.33
C ALA A 328 -2.85 17.69 6.63
N ALA A 329 -2.38 18.86 7.11
CA ALA A 329 -1.70 18.99 8.38
C ALA A 329 -2.58 18.51 9.54
N ALA A 330 -3.85 18.95 9.59
CA ALA A 330 -4.80 18.52 10.61
C ALA A 330 -5.02 16.99 10.57
N SER A 331 -5.21 16.41 9.38
CA SER A 331 -5.39 14.96 9.21
C SER A 331 -4.15 14.16 9.64
N PHE A 332 -2.93 14.60 9.30
CA PHE A 332 -1.70 13.94 9.75
C PHE A 332 -1.51 14.04 11.27
N ILE A 333 -1.83 15.18 11.89
CA ILE A 333 -1.79 15.30 13.35
C ILE A 333 -2.83 14.40 14.00
N ARG A 334 -4.04 14.32 13.45
CA ARG A 334 -5.09 13.40 13.92
C ARG A 334 -4.65 11.93 13.90
N MET A 335 -3.80 11.52 12.96
CA MET A 335 -3.22 10.15 12.98
C MET A 335 -2.50 9.84 14.31
N THR A 336 -1.90 10.84 14.97
CA THR A 336 -1.21 10.62 16.25
C THR A 336 -2.14 10.34 17.43
N GLU A 337 -3.42 10.66 17.29
CA GLU A 337 -4.47 10.35 18.26
C GLU A 337 -5.08 8.96 17.99
N LEU A 338 -5.03 8.50 16.73
CA LEU A 338 -5.67 7.26 16.29
C LEU A 338 -4.75 6.04 16.27
N ASN A 339 -3.42 6.25 16.25
CA ASN A 339 -2.45 5.18 16.29
C ASN A 339 -1.19 5.58 17.07
N SER A 340 -0.30 4.63 17.32
CA SER A 340 0.92 4.82 18.10
C SER A 340 2.23 4.86 17.28
N TRP A 341 2.16 5.00 15.95
CA TRP A 341 3.27 4.77 15.03
C TRP A 341 3.61 5.99 14.17
N SER A 342 4.87 6.13 13.78
CA SER A 342 5.34 7.15 12.83
C SER A 342 4.96 8.59 13.20
N HIS A 343 4.76 8.91 14.49
CA HIS A 343 4.37 10.25 14.95
C HIS A 343 5.36 11.32 14.49
N ALA A 344 6.66 11.03 14.58
CA ALA A 344 7.71 11.89 14.04
C ALA A 344 7.53 12.18 12.54
N THR A 345 7.17 11.17 11.76
CA THR A 345 6.88 11.30 10.33
C THR A 345 5.65 12.16 10.08
N TYR A 346 4.56 11.95 10.84
CA TYR A 346 3.34 12.75 10.70
C TYR A 346 3.58 14.21 11.07
N TYR A 347 4.35 14.49 12.12
CA TYR A 347 4.76 15.84 12.49
C TYR A 347 5.63 16.49 11.41
N PHE A 348 6.58 15.76 10.83
CA PHE A 348 7.42 16.25 9.75
C PHE A 348 6.61 16.63 8.50
N ILE A 349 5.64 15.80 8.11
CA ILE A 349 4.75 16.07 6.98
C ILE A 349 3.82 17.25 7.30
N ALA A 350 3.20 17.27 8.49
CA ALA A 350 2.32 18.37 8.90
C ALA A 350 3.08 19.72 8.98
N ALA A 351 4.33 19.72 9.44
CA ALA A 351 5.19 20.89 9.40
C ALA A 351 5.46 21.35 7.96
N GLY A 352 5.74 20.41 7.04
CA GLY A 352 5.84 20.70 5.60
C GLY A 352 4.57 21.33 5.05
N ALA A 353 3.40 20.80 5.38
CA ALA A 353 2.13 21.38 4.94
C ALA A 353 1.93 22.80 5.47
N HIS A 354 2.20 23.06 6.76
CA HIS A 354 2.17 24.43 7.32
C HIS A 354 3.18 25.38 6.64
N LEU A 355 4.37 24.91 6.28
CA LEU A 355 5.33 25.72 5.50
C LEU A 355 4.78 26.11 4.13
N ALA A 356 4.11 25.19 3.43
CA ALA A 356 3.46 25.52 2.16
C ALA A 356 2.30 26.50 2.37
N ALA A 357 1.48 26.33 3.40
CA ALA A 357 0.43 27.29 3.74
C ALA A 357 0.97 28.71 4.01
N ALA A 358 2.12 28.82 4.68
CA ALA A 358 2.79 30.10 4.91
C ALA A 358 3.32 30.74 3.61
N HIS A 359 4.02 29.95 2.77
CA HIS A 359 4.68 30.44 1.56
C HIS A 359 3.73 30.70 0.38
N GLU A 360 2.68 29.89 0.25
CA GLU A 360 1.82 29.84 -0.94
C GLU A 360 0.41 30.37 -0.70
N GLN A 361 -0.09 30.27 0.53
CA GLN A 361 -1.47 30.63 0.89
C GLN A 361 -1.54 31.85 1.84
N GLY A 362 -0.39 32.38 2.26
CA GLY A 362 -0.30 33.59 3.08
C GLY A 362 -0.75 33.41 4.54
N VAL A 363 -0.84 32.17 5.04
CA VAL A 363 -1.26 31.89 6.41
C VAL A 363 -0.16 32.30 7.39
N THR A 364 -0.36 33.43 8.08
CA THR A 364 0.72 34.08 8.84
C THR A 364 1.20 33.29 10.05
N THR A 365 0.32 32.51 10.68
CA THR A 365 0.63 31.69 11.86
C THR A 365 1.26 30.34 11.52
N ALA A 366 1.22 29.93 10.24
CA ALA A 366 1.64 28.60 9.85
C ALA A 366 3.17 28.39 9.93
N MET A 367 3.97 29.45 9.77
CA MET A 367 5.43 29.36 9.93
C MET A 367 5.82 28.97 11.37
N ASP A 368 5.23 29.63 12.37
CA ASP A 368 5.49 29.31 13.77
C ASP A 368 4.98 27.92 14.13
N ARG A 369 3.80 27.53 13.60
CA ARG A 369 3.26 26.18 13.80
C ARG A 369 4.16 25.10 13.21
N ALA A 370 4.75 25.34 12.03
CA ALA A 370 5.73 24.43 11.45
C ALA A 370 6.97 24.28 12.35
N GLN A 371 7.51 25.38 12.88
CA GLN A 371 8.65 25.35 13.79
C GLN A 371 8.36 24.54 15.06
N GLU A 372 7.21 24.76 15.70
CA GLU A 372 6.76 24.00 16.88
C GLU A 372 6.73 22.48 16.62
N LEU A 373 6.15 22.07 15.48
CA LEU A 373 6.08 20.66 15.11
C LEU A 373 7.47 20.07 14.87
N LEU A 374 8.37 20.79 14.18
CA LEU A 374 9.72 20.32 13.92
C LEU A 374 10.53 20.15 15.22
N ASP A 375 10.34 21.03 16.19
CA ASP A 375 11.02 20.97 17.49
C ASP A 375 10.52 19.86 18.41
N ALA A 376 9.28 19.40 18.23
CA ALA A 376 8.75 18.25 18.95
C ALA A 376 9.32 16.90 18.45
N ILE A 377 9.75 16.82 17.18
CA ILE A 377 10.17 15.56 16.54
C ILE A 377 11.25 14.79 17.32
N PRO A 378 12.37 15.41 17.78
CA PRO A 378 13.41 14.68 18.51
C PRO A 378 12.86 13.94 19.73
N GLY A 379 11.96 14.57 20.51
CA GLY A 379 11.33 13.94 21.66
C GLY A 379 10.42 12.78 21.28
N LEU A 380 9.67 12.90 20.17
CA LEU A 380 8.83 11.82 19.66
C LEU A 380 9.65 10.59 19.23
N ILE A 381 10.82 10.80 18.62
CA ILE A 381 11.70 9.69 18.23
C ILE A 381 12.30 9.02 19.48
N GLU A 382 12.71 9.80 20.49
CA GLU A 382 13.27 9.26 21.73
C GLU A 382 12.25 8.42 22.53
N GLN A 383 11.01 8.87 22.62
CA GLN A 383 9.93 8.16 23.32
C GLN A 383 9.60 6.79 22.70
N ARG A 384 9.95 6.57 21.42
CA ARG A 384 9.56 5.39 20.64
C ARG A 384 10.72 4.46 20.30
N LYS A 385 11.87 4.57 20.97
CA LYS A 385 13.00 3.63 20.82
C LYS A 385 12.65 2.24 21.37
N LEU A 386 11.92 1.44 20.59
CA LEU A 386 11.52 0.06 20.92
C LEU A 386 12.70 -0.92 20.87
N THR A 387 13.60 -0.75 19.90
CA THR A 387 14.76 -1.64 19.67
C THR A 387 16.12 -0.97 19.93
N GLY A 388 16.11 0.26 20.45
CA GLY A 388 17.30 1.10 20.61
C GLY A 388 17.89 1.64 19.29
N LYS A 389 17.34 1.26 18.13
CA LYS A 389 17.70 1.78 16.80
C LYS A 389 16.56 2.62 16.22
N ASP A 390 16.92 3.71 15.56
CA ASP A 390 15.96 4.55 14.86
C ASP A 390 15.45 3.85 13.58
N LEU A 391 14.18 4.09 13.22
CA LEU A 391 13.63 3.61 11.94
C LEU A 391 14.29 4.36 10.76
N PRO A 392 14.37 3.76 9.55
CA PRO A 392 14.99 4.43 8.39
C PRO A 392 14.42 5.81 8.08
N THR A 393 13.10 5.98 8.18
CA THR A 393 12.44 7.29 7.99
C THR A 393 12.81 8.29 9.09
N GLU A 394 12.99 7.85 10.34
CA GLU A 394 13.40 8.71 11.45
C GLU A 394 14.86 9.16 11.31
N VAL A 395 15.74 8.26 10.84
CA VAL A 395 17.13 8.60 10.51
C VAL A 395 17.17 9.68 9.45
N PHE A 396 16.39 9.53 8.38
CA PHE A 396 16.26 10.55 7.33
C PHE A 396 15.77 11.89 7.90
N ILE A 397 14.71 11.88 8.71
CA ILE A 397 14.15 13.08 9.34
C ILE A 397 15.19 13.78 10.23
N LYS A 398 15.92 13.05 11.08
CA LYS A 398 16.98 13.65 11.92
C LYS A 398 18.03 14.37 11.10
N LYS A 399 18.55 13.71 10.06
CA LYS A 399 19.55 14.32 9.16
C LYS A 399 19.00 15.59 8.50
N LYS A 400 17.70 15.62 8.14
CA LYS A 400 17.03 16.80 7.57
C LYS A 400 16.89 17.94 8.58
N LEU A 401 16.49 17.67 9.81
CA LEU A 401 16.42 18.68 10.87
C LEU A 401 17.80 19.32 11.11
N ASP A 402 18.85 18.51 11.21
CA ASP A 402 20.22 18.99 11.38
C ASP A 402 20.70 19.79 10.17
N PHE A 403 20.38 19.35 8.95
CA PHE A 403 20.66 20.08 7.72
C PHE A 403 20.06 21.49 7.75
N TYR A 404 18.77 21.63 8.04
CA TYR A 404 18.11 22.95 8.03
C TYR A 404 18.55 23.84 9.20
N ARG A 405 18.83 23.29 10.39
CA ARG A 405 19.45 24.05 11.49
C ARG A 405 20.81 24.63 11.10
N ASN A 406 21.65 23.81 10.47
CA ASN A 406 22.96 24.24 10.00
C ASN A 406 22.84 25.28 8.87
N LYS A 407 21.91 25.09 7.93
CA LYS A 407 21.62 26.05 6.86
C LYS A 407 21.13 27.39 7.42
N GLN A 408 20.25 27.37 8.42
CA GLN A 408 19.76 28.58 9.09
C GLN A 408 20.90 29.34 9.77
N ARG A 409 21.80 28.63 10.45
CA ARG A 409 23.01 29.23 11.03
C ARG A 409 23.91 29.84 9.94
N ALA A 410 24.14 29.11 8.85
CA ALA A 410 25.02 29.55 7.76
C ALA A 410 24.54 30.83 7.05
N ARG A 411 23.22 31.08 7.03
CA ARG A 411 22.65 32.34 6.51
C ARG A 411 22.57 33.46 7.55
N GLY A 412 23.11 33.27 8.75
CA GLY A 412 23.07 34.25 9.84
C GLY A 412 21.71 34.37 10.55
N GLY A 413 20.79 33.41 10.35
CA GLY A 413 19.51 33.36 11.04
C GLY A 413 19.62 32.67 12.41
N ASP A 414 18.58 32.82 13.23
CA ASP A 414 18.46 32.12 14.50
C ASP A 414 18.27 30.60 14.27
N PRO A 415 19.17 29.72 14.75
CA PRO A 415 19.01 28.27 14.63
C PRO A 415 17.74 27.70 15.29
N ALA A 416 17.06 28.44 16.15
CA ALA A 416 15.75 28.07 16.70
C ALA A 416 14.59 28.33 15.72
N ARG A 417 14.83 29.04 14.61
CA ARG A 417 13.84 29.37 13.57
C ARG A 417 14.24 28.74 12.23
N TYR A 418 14.69 27.48 12.25
CA TYR A 418 15.21 26.79 11.06
C TYR A 418 14.13 26.36 10.06
N ALA A 419 12.84 26.42 10.42
CA ALA A 419 11.73 26.34 9.48
C ALA A 419 11.88 27.35 8.32
N GLU A 420 12.41 28.55 8.59
CA GLU A 420 12.67 29.59 7.59
C GLU A 420 13.81 29.23 6.60
N ALA A 421 14.64 28.24 6.93
CA ALA A 421 15.70 27.75 6.04
C ALA A 421 15.21 26.71 5.02
N VAL A 422 13.99 26.22 5.16
CA VAL A 422 13.41 25.21 4.30
C VAL A 422 13.02 25.81 2.96
N GLY A 423 13.69 25.37 1.89
CA GLY A 423 13.40 25.79 0.52
C GLY A 423 12.47 24.83 -0.18
N ILE A 424 12.87 23.55 -0.28
CA ILE A 424 12.00 22.47 -0.76
C ILE A 424 11.07 22.05 0.38
N ASN A 425 9.78 21.98 0.08
CA ASN A 425 8.76 21.60 1.04
C ASN A 425 8.96 20.17 1.56
N LEU A 426 8.95 20.01 2.89
CA LEU A 426 9.20 18.73 3.57
C LEU A 426 8.12 17.66 3.28
N ALA A 427 6.86 18.09 3.18
CA ALA A 427 5.76 17.20 2.85
C ALA A 427 5.86 16.70 1.40
N GLU A 428 6.20 17.59 0.46
CA GLU A 428 6.38 17.19 -0.95
C GLU A 428 7.59 16.26 -1.13
N GLU A 429 8.69 16.52 -0.43
CA GLU A 429 9.82 15.59 -0.44
C GLU A 429 9.43 14.21 0.12
N MET A 430 8.68 14.17 1.23
CA MET A 430 8.20 12.91 1.79
C MET A 430 7.19 12.20 0.87
N ALA A 431 6.37 12.95 0.13
CA ALA A 431 5.35 12.44 -0.78
C ALA A 431 5.94 11.67 -1.98
N LEU A 432 7.23 11.86 -2.30
CA LEU A 432 7.96 11.03 -3.26
C LEU A 432 7.96 9.54 -2.85
N PHE A 433 8.11 9.24 -1.56
CA PHE A 433 8.15 7.86 -1.05
C PHE A 433 6.78 7.17 -1.03
N TRP A 434 5.70 7.92 -1.25
CA TRP A 434 4.33 7.43 -1.40
C TRP A 434 3.79 7.56 -2.84
N ASN A 435 4.64 7.98 -3.78
CA ASN A 435 4.31 8.19 -5.20
C ASN A 435 3.08 9.09 -5.43
N THR A 436 2.91 10.13 -4.59
CA THR A 436 1.71 10.99 -4.63
C THR A 436 1.62 11.80 -5.92
N HIS A 437 2.76 12.34 -6.39
CA HIS A 437 2.85 13.27 -7.52
C HIS A 437 2.38 12.70 -8.86
N GLN A 438 2.43 11.38 -9.05
CA GLN A 438 2.07 10.78 -10.33
C GLN A 438 0.58 10.95 -10.67
N ARG A 439 -0.28 11.06 -9.65
CA ARG A 439 -1.75 11.04 -9.79
C ARG A 439 -2.42 12.37 -9.43
N ILE A 440 -1.67 13.47 -9.46
CA ILE A 440 -2.22 14.82 -9.17
C ILE A 440 -2.95 15.41 -10.38
N PRO A 441 -3.95 16.29 -10.18
CA PRO A 441 -4.60 17.03 -11.26
C PRO A 441 -3.63 17.92 -12.05
N ALA A 442 -3.94 18.20 -13.33
CA ALA A 442 -3.10 19.04 -14.18
C ALA A 442 -2.92 20.47 -13.63
N SER A 443 -3.94 21.06 -13.00
CA SER A 443 -3.87 22.37 -12.35
C SER A 443 -2.88 22.38 -11.17
N VAL A 444 -2.89 21.32 -10.37
CA VAL A 444 -1.97 21.11 -9.25
C VAL A 444 -0.54 20.92 -9.78
N ALA A 445 -0.36 20.07 -10.80
CA ALA A 445 0.93 19.86 -11.46
C ALA A 445 1.53 21.18 -11.99
N ARG A 446 0.75 21.97 -12.76
CA ARG A 446 1.20 23.29 -13.25
C ARG A 446 1.62 24.21 -12.10
N THR A 447 0.87 24.20 -11.00
CA THR A 447 1.19 25.09 -9.86
C THR A 447 2.49 24.67 -9.17
N HIS A 448 2.70 23.37 -8.92
CA HIS A 448 3.97 22.88 -8.38
C HIS A 448 5.16 23.25 -9.29
N LEU A 449 5.02 23.07 -10.60
CA LEU A 449 6.07 23.43 -11.57
C LEU A 449 6.43 24.91 -11.48
N ARG A 450 5.45 25.81 -11.42
CA ARG A 450 5.69 27.26 -11.24
C ARG A 450 6.44 27.55 -9.95
N ILE A 451 6.01 26.98 -8.83
CA ILE A 451 6.61 27.20 -7.51
C ILE A 451 8.06 26.73 -7.50
N TRP A 452 8.31 25.48 -7.90
CA TRP A 452 9.66 24.91 -7.82
C TRP A 452 10.62 25.52 -8.83
N ALA A 453 10.16 25.91 -10.03
CA ALA A 453 10.97 26.65 -11.00
C ALA A 453 11.34 28.06 -10.51
N ALA A 454 10.50 28.68 -9.69
CA ALA A 454 10.73 30.00 -9.13
C ALA A 454 11.66 30.02 -7.90
N LEU A 455 11.96 28.85 -7.29
CA LEU A 455 12.92 28.75 -6.19
C LEU A 455 14.33 29.13 -6.66
N GLU A 456 15.01 30.00 -5.93
CA GLU A 456 16.36 30.44 -6.28
C GLU A 456 17.40 29.32 -6.09
N PRO A 457 18.34 29.10 -7.04
CA PRO A 457 18.44 29.77 -8.34
C PRO A 457 17.32 29.32 -9.28
N LYS A 458 16.61 30.29 -9.89
CA LYS A 458 15.50 30.02 -10.80
C LYS A 458 15.89 29.11 -11.96
N VAL A 459 14.92 28.32 -12.42
CA VAL A 459 15.08 27.40 -13.54
C VAL A 459 14.05 27.70 -14.61
N ASP A 460 14.49 27.77 -15.86
CA ASP A 460 13.58 27.83 -17.00
C ASP A 460 13.09 26.42 -17.35
N LEU A 461 11.77 26.26 -17.35
CA LEU A 461 11.15 24.99 -17.73
C LEU A 461 11.08 24.83 -19.24
N GLY A 462 11.20 25.91 -20.03
CA GLY A 462 11.14 25.86 -21.49
C GLY A 462 9.78 25.40 -22.05
N ILE A 463 8.71 25.54 -21.25
CA ILE A 463 7.34 25.23 -21.62
C ILE A 463 6.40 26.32 -21.10
N ASP A 464 5.32 26.58 -21.82
CA ASP A 464 4.26 27.45 -21.34
C ASP A 464 3.40 26.71 -20.32
N LEU A 465 3.24 27.31 -19.13
CA LEU A 465 2.41 26.80 -18.07
C LEU A 465 1.07 27.54 -17.98
N ALA A 466 0.74 28.46 -18.89
CA ALA A 466 -0.55 29.14 -18.92
C ALA A 466 -1.72 28.14 -19.00
N GLU A 467 -2.84 28.47 -18.35
CA GLU A 467 -4.07 27.70 -18.50
C GLU A 467 -4.78 28.13 -19.79
N THR A 468 -5.03 27.19 -20.69
CA THR A 468 -5.90 27.39 -21.84
C THR A 468 -7.35 27.54 -21.35
N GLY A 469 -7.87 28.77 -21.29
CA GLY A 469 -9.30 29.03 -21.14
C GLY A 469 -9.81 29.58 -19.80
N THR A 470 -8.95 29.94 -18.84
CA THR A 470 -9.36 30.68 -17.64
C THR A 470 -8.90 32.14 -17.74
N SER A 471 -9.85 33.04 -18.04
CA SER A 471 -9.73 34.49 -17.83
C SER A 471 -9.81 34.86 -16.34
N GLY A 472 -9.22 34.04 -15.47
CA GLY A 472 -9.11 34.27 -14.04
C GLY A 472 -7.70 34.74 -13.71
N THR A 473 -7.56 36.02 -13.43
CA THR A 473 -6.38 36.61 -12.79
C THR A 473 -6.05 35.85 -11.50
N THR A 474 -5.10 34.90 -11.57
CA THR A 474 -4.36 34.48 -10.38
C THR A 474 -3.30 35.54 -10.14
N THR A 475 -3.73 36.68 -9.57
CA THR A 475 -2.78 37.62 -8.98
C THR A 475 -1.95 36.81 -7.98
N PRO A 476 -0.60 36.82 -8.07
CA PRO A 476 0.24 36.13 -7.10
C PRO A 476 -0.17 36.58 -5.70
N VAL A 477 -0.45 35.63 -4.80
CA VAL A 477 -0.67 35.96 -3.40
C VAL A 477 0.65 36.55 -2.90
N GLU A 478 0.66 37.84 -2.60
CA GLU A 478 1.82 38.48 -1.98
C GLU A 478 1.94 37.95 -0.56
N THR A 479 2.86 37.00 -0.36
CA THR A 479 3.05 36.34 0.94
C THR A 479 4.14 37.03 1.75
N ALA A 480 3.93 37.09 3.06
CA ALA A 480 4.92 37.62 4.01
C ALA A 480 6.18 36.73 4.10
N PHE A 481 6.08 35.46 3.71
CA PHE A 481 7.15 34.48 3.81
C PHE A 481 7.58 34.03 2.41
N LYS A 482 8.85 34.26 2.08
CA LYS A 482 9.47 33.76 0.86
C LYS A 482 10.26 32.49 1.16
N PRO A 483 10.14 31.43 0.33
CA PRO A 483 10.97 30.25 0.47
C PRO A 483 12.46 30.56 0.45
N ALA A 484 13.21 29.83 1.26
CA ALA A 484 14.66 29.86 1.27
C ALA A 484 15.28 29.48 -0.09
N PRO A 485 16.35 30.17 -0.55
CA PRO A 485 17.13 29.71 -1.70
C PRO A 485 17.71 28.31 -1.49
N LEU A 486 17.85 27.56 -2.58
CA LEU A 486 18.43 26.22 -2.64
C LEU A 486 19.95 26.33 -2.83
N THR A 487 20.68 26.22 -1.72
CA THR A 487 22.11 26.52 -1.70
C THR A 487 22.98 25.29 -1.96
N THR A 488 22.45 24.09 -1.74
CA THR A 488 23.22 22.83 -1.90
C THR A 488 22.81 22.04 -3.13
N GLU A 489 23.70 21.14 -3.58
CA GLU A 489 23.40 20.20 -4.66
C GLU A 489 22.30 19.21 -4.25
N ASP A 490 22.29 18.76 -2.98
CA ASP A 490 21.21 17.95 -2.41
C ASP A 490 19.83 18.56 -2.58
N GLU A 491 19.67 19.86 -2.31
CA GLU A 491 18.38 20.55 -2.46
C GLU A 491 17.97 20.69 -3.93
N ARG A 492 18.93 21.04 -4.80
CA ARG A 492 18.67 21.16 -6.25
C ARG A 492 18.34 19.81 -6.88
N ALA A 493 18.97 18.73 -6.43
CA ALA A 493 18.67 17.38 -6.89
C ALA A 493 17.24 16.95 -6.54
N VAL A 494 16.74 17.28 -5.32
CA VAL A 494 15.34 17.01 -4.95
C VAL A 494 14.39 17.80 -5.87
N ARG A 495 14.69 19.09 -6.08
CA ARG A 495 13.91 19.93 -7.01
C ARG A 495 13.84 19.31 -8.41
N SER A 496 14.96 18.88 -8.96
CA SER A 496 15.02 18.35 -10.32
C SER A 496 14.30 17.01 -10.44
N LEU A 497 14.36 16.16 -9.41
CA LEU A 497 13.55 14.95 -9.36
C LEU A 497 12.03 15.28 -9.37
N LEU A 498 11.60 16.20 -8.50
CA LEU A 498 10.20 16.65 -8.42
C LEU A 498 9.71 17.25 -9.75
N LEU A 499 10.50 18.14 -10.37
CA LEU A 499 10.20 18.71 -11.68
C LEU A 499 10.08 17.62 -12.74
N GLY A 500 11.01 16.67 -12.77
CA GLY A 500 11.00 15.55 -13.72
C GLY A 500 9.71 14.72 -13.65
N ILE A 501 9.32 14.32 -12.43
CA ILE A 501 8.11 13.53 -12.18
C ILE A 501 6.84 14.33 -12.56
N VAL A 502 6.72 15.58 -12.11
CA VAL A 502 5.50 16.36 -12.33
C VAL A 502 5.34 16.81 -13.78
N LEU A 503 6.43 17.10 -14.50
CA LEU A 503 6.39 17.32 -15.95
C LEU A 503 5.85 16.09 -16.67
N ARG A 504 6.29 14.89 -16.28
CA ARG A 504 5.79 13.63 -16.85
C ARG A 504 4.28 13.48 -16.64
N THR A 505 3.80 13.73 -15.41
CA THR A 505 2.36 13.74 -15.10
C THR A 505 1.59 14.76 -15.95
N LEU A 506 2.14 15.95 -16.16
CA LEU A 506 1.52 16.97 -17.01
C LEU A 506 1.43 16.52 -18.47
N ALA A 507 2.46 15.85 -19.01
CA ALA A 507 2.43 15.29 -20.36
C ALA A 507 1.34 14.22 -20.53
N MET A 508 1.13 13.38 -19.51
CA MET A 508 0.04 12.39 -19.51
C MET A 508 -1.34 13.03 -19.55
N HIS A 509 -1.54 14.17 -18.89
CA HIS A 509 -2.79 14.94 -18.99
C HIS A 509 -2.97 15.58 -20.37
N ALA A 510 -1.91 16.18 -20.92
CA ALA A 510 -1.93 16.76 -22.26
C ALA A 510 -2.30 15.72 -23.34
N ALA A 511 -1.82 14.49 -23.20
CA ALA A 511 -2.15 13.40 -24.11
C ALA A 511 -3.63 12.95 -24.03
N LYS A 512 -4.31 13.14 -22.89
CA LYS A 512 -5.73 12.76 -22.69
C LYS A 512 -6.72 13.80 -23.20
N GLY A 513 -6.33 15.07 -23.29
CA GLY A 513 -7.23 16.22 -23.49
C GLY A 513 -7.35 16.78 -24.91
N ALA A 514 -6.78 16.14 -25.93
CA ALA A 514 -6.60 16.79 -27.23
C ALA A 514 -7.88 16.94 -28.08
N GLU A 515 -8.49 18.14 -28.03
CA GLU A 515 -8.82 18.86 -29.27
C GLU A 515 -7.50 19.35 -29.91
N ASP A 516 -7.45 19.47 -31.24
CA ASP A 516 -6.24 19.44 -32.09
C ASP A 516 -5.13 20.52 -31.88
N ALA A 517 -5.14 21.31 -30.80
CA ALA A 517 -4.12 22.34 -30.52
C ALA A 517 -3.00 21.93 -29.53
N GLU A 518 -3.12 20.82 -28.78
CA GLU A 518 -2.16 20.46 -27.70
C GLU A 518 -1.19 19.28 -27.99
N LYS A 519 -1.20 18.70 -29.20
CA LYS A 519 -0.35 17.53 -29.55
C LYS A 519 1.15 17.83 -29.72
N ALA A 520 1.52 19.11 -29.89
CA ALA A 520 2.93 19.56 -29.90
C ALA A 520 3.51 19.72 -28.47
N THR A 521 2.64 19.75 -27.46
CA THR A 521 2.96 20.10 -26.07
C THR A 521 3.50 18.91 -25.28
N SER A 522 2.96 17.70 -25.47
CA SER A 522 3.37 16.49 -24.73
C SER A 522 4.83 16.11 -24.98
N THR A 523 5.29 16.11 -26.24
CA THR A 523 6.66 15.72 -26.61
C THR A 523 7.69 16.70 -26.04
N ALA A 524 7.41 18.01 -26.08
CA ALA A 524 8.28 19.02 -25.48
C ALA A 524 8.35 18.87 -23.95
N ILE A 525 7.20 18.65 -23.29
CA ILE A 525 7.15 18.41 -21.85
C ILE A 525 7.94 17.15 -21.47
N LEU A 526 7.79 16.05 -22.21
CA LEU A 526 8.53 14.79 -21.95
C LEU A 526 10.04 14.99 -22.10
N ALA A 527 10.50 15.78 -23.07
CA ALA A 527 11.91 16.11 -23.22
C ALA A 527 12.46 16.89 -22.01
N ARG A 528 11.66 17.81 -21.45
CA ARG A 528 12.02 18.55 -20.23
C ARG A 528 11.97 17.67 -18.99
N SER A 529 10.98 16.79 -18.86
CA SER A 529 10.94 15.77 -17.80
C SER A 529 12.22 14.94 -17.78
N ARG A 530 12.63 14.41 -18.95
CA ARG A 530 13.86 13.64 -19.13
C ARG A 530 15.11 14.40 -18.71
N HIS A 531 15.19 15.67 -19.09
CA HIS A 531 16.32 16.53 -18.73
C HIS A 531 16.48 16.65 -17.21
N PHE A 532 15.40 16.95 -16.48
CA PHE A 532 15.45 17.11 -15.03
C PHE A 532 15.70 15.80 -14.28
N LEU A 533 15.14 14.68 -14.76
CA LEU A 533 15.44 13.36 -14.18
C LEU A 533 16.92 12.99 -14.35
N ARG A 534 17.53 13.30 -15.50
CA ARG A 534 18.96 13.10 -15.73
C ARG A 534 19.83 14.01 -14.87
N GLU A 535 19.43 15.27 -14.69
CA GLU A 535 20.11 16.19 -13.79
C GLU A 535 20.09 15.66 -12.34
N ALA A 536 18.93 15.22 -11.85
CA ALA A 536 18.80 14.62 -10.53
C ALA A 536 19.63 13.34 -10.39
N ARG A 537 19.64 12.48 -11.42
CA ARG A 537 20.44 11.25 -11.42
C ARG A 537 21.95 11.50 -11.38
N GLY A 538 22.41 12.55 -12.07
CA GLY A 538 23.82 12.93 -12.14
C GLY A 538 24.34 13.74 -10.95
N ALA A 539 23.49 14.06 -9.98
CA ALA A 539 23.84 14.90 -8.85
C ALA A 539 24.76 14.19 -7.84
N HIS A 540 25.77 14.91 -7.33
CA HIS A 540 26.67 14.48 -6.27
C HIS A 540 26.07 14.84 -4.91
N VAL A 541 25.14 14.00 -4.46
CA VAL A 541 24.38 14.17 -3.21
C VAL A 541 25.13 13.60 -2.01
N GLN A 542 25.06 14.29 -0.86
CA GLN A 542 25.64 13.82 0.41
C GLN A 542 24.56 13.35 1.39
N LEU A 543 23.44 14.08 1.45
CA LEU A 543 22.32 13.83 2.35
C LEU A 543 21.30 12.90 1.71
N ASN A 544 20.89 13.22 0.48
CA ASN A 544 19.81 12.56 -0.24
C ASN A 544 20.34 11.48 -1.19
N THR A 545 21.14 10.56 -0.67
CA THR A 545 21.81 9.50 -1.46
C THR A 545 20.87 8.57 -2.21
N TRP A 546 19.57 8.62 -1.91
CA TRP A 546 18.50 7.89 -2.60
C TRP A 546 18.11 8.51 -3.95
N ILE A 547 18.41 9.79 -4.21
CA ILE A 547 17.95 10.49 -5.41
C ILE A 547 18.45 9.85 -6.72
N PRO A 548 19.74 9.48 -6.88
CA PRO A 548 20.19 8.89 -8.13
C PRO A 548 19.45 7.60 -8.50
N SER A 549 19.23 6.74 -7.51
CA SER A 549 18.54 5.46 -7.69
C SER A 549 17.05 5.65 -8.01
N VAL A 550 16.37 6.57 -7.31
CA VAL A 550 14.96 6.91 -7.60
C VAL A 550 14.82 7.59 -8.95
N SER A 551 15.74 8.48 -9.32
CA SER A 551 15.73 9.15 -10.63
C SER A 551 15.87 8.15 -11.78
N ALA A 552 16.75 7.14 -11.63
CA ALA A 552 16.87 6.06 -12.60
C ALA A 552 15.58 5.23 -12.72
N PHE A 553 14.89 4.95 -11.61
CA PHE A 553 13.57 4.31 -11.65
C PHE A 553 12.54 5.18 -12.39
N GLU A 554 12.49 6.47 -12.11
CA GLU A 554 11.55 7.39 -12.77
C GLU A 554 11.88 7.61 -14.25
N GLU A 555 13.15 7.50 -14.67
CA GLU A 555 13.52 7.43 -16.09
C GLU A 555 12.96 6.17 -16.76
N ALA A 556 12.96 5.01 -16.09
CA ALA A 556 12.36 3.79 -16.62
C ALA A 556 10.86 3.96 -16.88
N VAL A 557 10.14 4.55 -15.91
CA VAL A 557 8.71 4.88 -16.05
C VAL A 557 8.50 5.87 -17.20
N LEU A 558 9.37 6.88 -17.34
CA LEU A 558 9.31 7.85 -18.43
C LEU A 558 9.42 7.21 -19.81
N GLU A 559 10.28 6.19 -20.00
CA GLU A 559 10.36 5.49 -21.30
C GLU A 559 9.04 4.81 -21.66
N LEU A 560 8.39 4.17 -20.69
CA LEU A 560 7.14 3.43 -20.88
C LEU A 560 5.97 4.38 -21.14
N GLU A 561 5.85 5.46 -20.36
CA GLU A 561 4.79 6.47 -20.56
C GLU A 561 5.02 7.26 -21.87
N THR A 562 6.27 7.47 -22.31
CA THR A 562 6.55 8.15 -23.59
C THR A 562 5.97 7.39 -24.78
N VAL A 563 6.17 6.07 -24.84
CA VAL A 563 5.63 5.25 -25.93
C VAL A 563 4.11 5.10 -25.81
N GLU A 564 3.56 5.03 -24.59
CA GLU A 564 2.11 5.00 -24.37
C GLU A 564 1.43 6.31 -24.80
N ILE A 565 2.04 7.46 -24.53
CA ILE A 565 1.56 8.77 -25.01
C ILE A 565 1.57 8.80 -26.54
N ALA A 566 2.65 8.31 -27.17
CA ALA A 566 2.72 8.25 -28.64
C ALA A 566 1.57 7.40 -29.22
N GLU A 567 1.24 6.25 -28.62
CA GLU A 567 0.08 5.44 -29.03
C GLU A 567 -1.24 6.20 -28.90
N LYS A 568 -1.47 6.87 -27.75
CA LYS A 568 -2.69 7.65 -27.49
C LYS A 568 -2.87 8.80 -28.49
N GLU A 569 -1.77 9.36 -28.97
CA GLU A 569 -1.76 10.42 -29.97
C GLU A 569 -1.82 9.90 -31.43
N GLY A 570 -1.85 8.58 -31.64
CA GLY A 570 -1.84 7.97 -32.97
C GLY A 570 -0.51 8.08 -33.70
N LYS A 571 0.60 8.33 -32.98
CA LYS A 571 1.96 8.38 -33.51
C LYS A 571 2.56 6.97 -33.55
N GLU A 572 3.61 6.78 -34.34
CA GLU A 572 4.35 5.50 -34.37
C GLU A 572 4.97 5.21 -33.00
N ALA A 573 4.63 4.04 -32.44
CA ALA A 573 5.03 3.62 -31.11
C ALA A 573 5.89 2.36 -31.18
N SER A 574 7.16 2.47 -30.76
CA SER A 574 8.08 1.34 -30.75
C SER A 574 8.31 0.84 -29.32
N TRP A 575 7.54 -0.17 -28.91
CA TRP A 575 7.60 -0.72 -27.55
C TRP A 575 8.92 -1.43 -27.23
N GLN A 576 9.49 -2.18 -28.18
CA GLN A 576 10.69 -2.98 -27.92
C GLN A 576 11.90 -2.14 -27.44
N PRO A 577 12.26 -1.02 -28.12
CA PRO A 577 13.29 -0.11 -27.60
C PRO A 577 12.96 0.49 -26.23
N ALA A 578 11.71 0.88 -26.00
CA ALA A 578 11.27 1.47 -24.73
C ALA A 578 11.38 0.48 -23.56
N LEU A 579 10.93 -0.77 -23.76
CA LEU A 579 11.02 -1.84 -22.75
C LEU A 579 12.47 -2.19 -22.42
N HIS A 580 13.35 -2.22 -23.43
CA HIS A 580 14.79 -2.45 -23.24
C HIS A 580 15.45 -1.29 -22.46
N ALA A 581 15.16 -0.04 -22.84
CA ALA A 581 15.66 1.14 -22.15
C ALA A 581 15.17 1.18 -20.69
N ALA A 582 13.88 0.96 -20.45
CA ALA A 582 13.31 0.89 -19.12
C ALA A 582 14.01 -0.17 -18.26
N SER A 583 14.26 -1.37 -18.80
CA SER A 583 14.97 -2.43 -18.09
C SER A 583 16.40 -2.02 -17.71
N ALA A 584 17.14 -1.36 -18.61
CA ALA A 584 18.48 -0.86 -18.32
C ALA A 584 18.48 0.24 -17.24
N HIS A 585 17.48 1.11 -17.23
CA HIS A 585 17.28 2.11 -16.17
C HIS A 585 17.00 1.46 -14.81
N LEU A 586 16.22 0.37 -14.77
CA LEU A 586 15.97 -0.40 -13.54
C LEU A 586 17.21 -1.12 -13.02
N ASP A 587 18.06 -1.63 -13.91
CA ASP A 587 19.36 -2.19 -13.53
C ASP A 587 20.26 -1.11 -12.90
N ALA A 588 20.28 0.10 -13.48
CA ALA A 588 21.02 1.22 -12.94
C ALA A 588 20.47 1.71 -11.59
N ALA A 589 19.14 1.70 -11.40
CA ALA A 589 18.51 2.06 -10.13
C ALA A 589 18.96 1.13 -8.99
N LEU A 590 19.02 -0.18 -9.24
CA LEU A 590 19.50 -1.16 -8.27
C LEU A 590 21.01 -1.06 -8.05
N ALA A 591 21.80 -0.79 -9.10
CA ALA A 591 23.25 -0.65 -8.98
C ALA A 591 23.66 0.58 -8.15
N ALA A 592 22.89 1.67 -8.23
CA ALA A 592 23.09 2.87 -7.42
C ALA A 592 22.55 2.72 -5.98
N SER A 593 21.63 1.79 -5.75
CA SER A 593 21.09 1.45 -4.43
C SER A 593 22.11 0.62 -3.64
N GLY A 594 23.08 1.27 -3.01
CA GLY A 594 23.95 0.62 -2.01
C GLY A 594 23.16 0.16 -0.77
N SER A 595 23.71 -0.77 0.02
CA SER A 595 23.07 -1.29 1.25
C SER A 595 22.82 -0.26 2.36
N SER A 596 23.29 0.98 2.17
CA SER A 596 23.21 2.11 3.11
C SER A 596 22.32 3.27 2.64
N VAL A 597 21.64 3.14 1.49
CA VAL A 597 20.75 4.19 0.97
C VAL A 597 19.45 4.22 1.78
N ASP A 598 19.08 5.41 2.28
CA ASP A 598 17.84 5.60 3.03
C ASP A 598 16.65 5.13 2.19
N LEU A 599 15.80 4.26 2.76
CA LEU A 599 14.57 3.72 2.15
C LEU A 599 14.77 2.82 0.91
N SER A 600 15.98 2.27 0.69
CA SER A 600 16.31 1.37 -0.43
C SER A 600 15.34 0.19 -0.61
N SER A 601 14.84 -0.41 0.47
CA SER A 601 13.89 -1.53 0.40
C SER A 601 12.59 -1.17 -0.32
N ARG A 602 12.12 0.08 -0.22
CA ARG A 602 10.93 0.55 -0.95
C ARG A 602 11.21 0.63 -2.45
N LEU A 603 12.38 1.12 -2.84
CA LEU A 603 12.79 1.18 -4.24
C LEU A 603 12.90 -0.21 -4.86
N ASP A 604 13.51 -1.17 -4.15
CA ASP A 604 13.65 -2.55 -4.61
C ASP A 604 12.29 -3.19 -4.93
N SER A 605 11.30 -2.99 -4.07
CA SER A 605 9.92 -3.44 -4.31
C SER A 605 9.30 -2.77 -5.54
N ARG A 606 9.49 -1.46 -5.72
CA ARG A 606 8.99 -0.73 -6.92
C ARG A 606 9.64 -1.25 -8.20
N VAL A 607 10.96 -1.46 -8.20
CA VAL A 607 11.68 -2.04 -9.34
C VAL A 607 11.17 -3.44 -9.68
N ALA A 608 10.91 -4.28 -8.67
CA ALA A 608 10.35 -5.60 -8.88
C ALA A 608 8.96 -5.53 -9.53
N MET A 609 8.06 -4.68 -9.01
CA MET A 609 6.73 -4.50 -9.57
C MET A 609 6.77 -4.00 -11.03
N LEU A 610 7.59 -2.99 -11.33
CA LEU A 610 7.68 -2.44 -12.68
C LEU A 610 8.25 -3.45 -13.69
N ARG A 611 9.23 -4.26 -13.28
CA ARG A 611 9.74 -5.35 -14.14
C ARG A 611 8.66 -6.37 -14.48
N ASP A 612 7.75 -6.64 -13.56
CA ASP A 612 6.66 -7.56 -13.81
C ASP A 612 5.63 -6.97 -14.78
N GLU A 613 5.33 -5.68 -14.68
CA GLU A 613 4.50 -4.98 -15.67
C GLU A 613 5.17 -4.94 -17.05
N ILE A 614 6.49 -4.71 -17.14
CA ILE A 614 7.25 -4.81 -18.40
C ILE A 614 7.08 -6.19 -19.04
N ARG A 615 7.20 -7.27 -18.26
CA ARG A 615 7.01 -8.65 -18.76
C ARG A 615 5.58 -8.90 -19.26
N VAL A 616 4.57 -8.41 -18.53
CA VAL A 616 3.16 -8.50 -18.97
C VAL A 616 2.98 -7.79 -20.31
N LYS A 617 3.58 -6.61 -20.49
CA LYS A 617 3.55 -5.91 -21.78
C LYS A 617 4.27 -6.69 -22.88
N GLU A 618 5.46 -7.22 -22.62
CA GLU A 618 6.19 -8.06 -23.59
C GLU A 618 5.38 -9.28 -24.05
N GLU A 619 4.72 -9.97 -23.12
CA GLU A 619 3.85 -11.10 -23.43
C GLU A 619 2.64 -10.68 -24.26
N SER A 620 2.05 -9.52 -23.98
CA SER A 620 0.91 -9.00 -24.74
C SER A 620 1.26 -8.67 -26.19
N LEU A 621 2.49 -8.21 -26.46
CA LEU A 621 2.97 -7.87 -27.82
C LEU A 621 3.34 -9.09 -28.68
N ARG A 622 3.44 -10.28 -28.07
CA ARG A 622 3.70 -11.56 -28.77
C ARG A 622 2.42 -12.27 -29.22
N LYS A 623 1.28 -11.90 -28.65
CA LYS A 623 -0.06 -12.42 -28.99
C LYS A 623 -0.64 -11.59 -30.12
#